data_AF-A0A836HLY9-F1
#
_entry.id   AF-A0A836HLY9-F1
#
_cell.length_a   1.000
_cell.length_b   1.000
_cell.length_c   1.000
_cell.angle_alpha   90.00
_cell.angle_beta   90.00
_cell.angle_gamma   90.00
#
_symmetry.space_group_name_H-M   'P 1'
#
loop_
_entity.id
_entity.type
_entity.pdbx_description
1 polymer ?
#
loop_
_entity_poly.entity_id
_entity_poly.type
_entity_poly.pdbx_seq_one_letter_code
_entity_poly.pdbx_strand_id
1 'polypeptide(L)'
;MEWSEVLELFVGCGLVFNHFGYVDYRIPFEFRGTVPDLCLEIHVTEPTMLTLILSQRDCKGTVRESEDYDPIMISIAGATTTTASPVSQDGSMRSSVAFSYSAVPNSAQSVVRECSLLVNSSADAEAPSKSFTFLQGRDICAMYRFAPEQSPYLVVPRLLMQHSNRINGEKVSSAAAASTPNSASTKPCVLGVLSRLAFTPPRAGACSFAQAAGGEPRLRQIPELCQQLRRGQEDLLRETLRR
;
A
#
# COMPACT_ATOMS: atom_id res chain seq x y z
N MET A 1 -19.29 -30.88 -12.06
CA MET A 1 -18.43 -30.59 -10.91
C MET A 1 -19.23 -29.72 -9.97
N GLU A 2 -19.54 -30.23 -8.79
CA GLU A 2 -20.23 -29.48 -7.74
C GLU A 2 -19.24 -28.57 -6.99
N TRP A 3 -19.73 -27.52 -6.32
CA TRP A 3 -18.84 -26.58 -5.62
C TRP A 3 -18.04 -27.25 -4.50
N SER A 4 -18.63 -28.24 -3.82
CA SER A 4 -17.95 -29.11 -2.86
C SER A 4 -16.72 -29.80 -3.47
N GLU A 5 -16.85 -30.37 -4.67
CA GLU A 5 -15.74 -31.03 -5.37
C GLU A 5 -14.65 -30.02 -5.80
N VAL A 6 -15.05 -28.80 -6.20
CA VAL A 6 -14.10 -27.73 -6.53
C VAL A 6 -13.22 -27.38 -5.32
N LEU A 7 -13.83 -27.27 -4.13
CA LEU A 7 -13.12 -26.96 -2.89
C LEU A 7 -12.14 -28.06 -2.46
N GLU A 8 -12.40 -29.31 -2.83
CA GLU A 8 -11.50 -30.44 -2.54
C GLU A 8 -10.35 -30.55 -3.56
N LEU A 9 -10.59 -30.17 -4.81
CA LEU A 9 -9.65 -30.39 -5.91
C LEU A 9 -8.70 -29.22 -6.18
N PHE A 10 -9.09 -27.98 -5.86
CA PHE A 10 -8.33 -26.79 -6.21
C PHE A 10 -7.77 -26.07 -5.00
N VAL A 11 -6.45 -25.87 -4.97
CA VAL A 11 -5.76 -25.00 -4.02
C VAL A 11 -5.54 -23.64 -4.69
N GLY A 12 -6.57 -22.80 -4.61
CA GLY A 12 -6.59 -21.45 -5.19
C GLY A 12 -7.14 -21.38 -6.62
N CYS A 13 -7.59 -20.20 -7.01
CA CYS A 13 -8.02 -19.89 -8.38
C CYS A 13 -7.66 -18.44 -8.74
N GLY A 14 -7.46 -18.16 -10.02
CA GLY A 14 -7.33 -16.79 -10.51
C GLY A 14 -8.71 -16.14 -10.55
N LEU A 15 -8.92 -15.09 -9.77
CA LEU A 15 -10.15 -14.31 -9.80
C LEU A 15 -10.00 -13.12 -10.76
N VAL A 16 -10.90 -13.03 -11.74
CA VAL A 16 -11.06 -11.84 -12.57
C VAL A 16 -12.37 -11.18 -12.18
N PHE A 17 -12.29 -10.04 -11.49
CA PHE A 17 -13.46 -9.26 -11.16
C PHE A 17 -13.99 -8.54 -12.40
N ASN A 18 -15.01 -9.10 -13.05
CA ASN A 18 -15.76 -8.40 -14.07
C ASN A 18 -16.83 -7.52 -13.41
N HIS A 19 -16.41 -6.39 -12.89
CA HIS A 19 -17.29 -5.44 -12.24
C HIS A 19 -17.91 -4.48 -13.27
N PHE A 20 -19.14 -4.77 -13.72
CA PHE A 20 -19.87 -3.88 -14.63
C PHE A 20 -20.12 -2.51 -13.99
N GLY A 21 -19.83 -1.45 -14.73
CA GLY A 21 -20.01 -0.06 -14.27
C GLY A 21 -19.01 0.40 -13.22
N TYR A 22 -17.95 -0.37 -12.96
CA TYR A 22 -16.82 0.13 -12.17
C TYR A 22 -15.84 0.86 -13.07
N VAL A 23 -15.18 1.86 -12.51
CA VAL A 23 -14.05 2.55 -13.12
C VAL A 23 -12.77 2.02 -12.48
N ASP A 24 -11.78 1.68 -13.32
CA ASP A 24 -10.45 1.20 -12.92
C ASP A 24 -9.44 2.34 -12.97
N TYR A 25 -9.05 2.84 -11.79
CA TYR A 25 -8.02 3.86 -11.66
C TYR A 25 -6.67 3.18 -11.39
N ARG A 26 -5.72 3.31 -12.33
CA ARG A 26 -4.38 2.73 -12.22
C ARG A 26 -3.35 3.82 -11.97
N ILE A 27 -2.71 3.77 -10.81
CA ILE A 27 -1.73 4.75 -10.38
C ILE A 27 -0.34 4.10 -10.40
N PRO A 28 0.52 4.41 -11.38
CA PRO A 28 1.89 3.90 -11.40
C PRO A 28 2.73 4.56 -10.28
N PHE A 29 3.62 3.77 -9.69
CA PHE A 29 4.55 4.24 -8.65
C PHE A 29 5.77 3.32 -8.56
N GLU A 30 6.75 3.66 -7.73
CA GLU A 30 7.95 2.86 -7.50
C GLU A 30 8.27 2.66 -6.02
N PHE A 31 8.75 1.48 -5.66
CA PHE A 31 9.46 1.29 -4.41
C PHE A 31 10.93 1.67 -4.57
N ARG A 32 11.46 2.45 -3.63
CA ARG A 32 12.91 2.70 -3.46
C ARG A 32 13.35 1.94 -2.21
N GLY A 33 13.99 0.78 -2.41
CA GLY A 33 14.16 -0.18 -1.31
C GLY A 33 12.81 -0.80 -0.95
N THR A 34 12.32 -0.57 0.27
CA THR A 34 10.99 -1.05 0.72
C THR A 34 9.95 0.07 0.90
N VAL A 35 10.32 1.31 0.59
CA VAL A 35 9.42 2.46 0.75
C VAL A 35 8.79 2.83 -0.58
N PRO A 36 7.45 2.92 -0.66
CA PRO A 36 6.79 3.40 -1.86
C PRO A 36 6.96 4.93 -1.98
N ASP A 37 7.07 5.42 -3.21
CA ASP A 37 6.89 6.86 -3.49
C ASP A 37 5.41 7.27 -3.66
N LEU A 38 4.49 6.34 -3.39
CA LEU A 38 3.05 6.54 -3.36
C LEU A 38 2.46 6.20 -1.99
N CYS A 39 1.65 7.12 -1.46
CA CYS A 39 0.64 6.86 -0.45
C CYS A 39 -0.64 7.57 -0.90
N LEU A 40 -1.77 6.87 -0.80
CA LEU A 40 -3.04 7.34 -1.33
C LEU A 40 -3.99 7.71 -0.18
N GLU A 41 -4.43 8.97 -0.15
CA GLU A 41 -5.50 9.44 0.72
C GLU A 41 -6.85 9.28 0.02
N ILE A 42 -7.80 8.62 0.67
CA ILE A 42 -9.16 8.42 0.18
C ILE A 42 -10.14 9.13 1.10
N HIS A 43 -10.87 10.10 0.54
CA HIS A 43 -12.00 10.73 1.21
C HIS A 43 -13.29 10.08 0.76
N VAL A 44 -14.16 9.72 1.69
CA VAL A 44 -15.49 9.17 1.41
C VAL A 44 -16.53 9.95 2.21
N THR A 45 -17.61 10.31 1.55
CA THR A 45 -18.75 11.02 2.14
C THR A 45 -19.95 10.11 2.36
N GLU A 46 -19.92 8.92 1.75
CA GLU A 46 -20.90 7.86 1.93
C GLU A 46 -20.22 6.49 2.02
N PRO A 47 -20.86 5.47 2.65
CA PRO A 47 -20.31 4.14 2.71
C PRO A 47 -20.00 3.56 1.33
N THR A 48 -18.71 3.43 0.99
CA THR A 48 -18.24 3.07 -0.35
C THR A 48 -17.44 1.78 -0.31
N MET A 49 -17.75 0.85 -1.22
CA MET A 49 -17.01 -0.39 -1.40
C MET A 49 -15.95 -0.20 -2.48
N LEU A 50 -14.66 -0.38 -2.13
CA LEU A 50 -13.56 -0.30 -3.10
C LEU A 50 -12.77 -1.60 -3.13
N THR A 51 -12.29 -1.97 -4.31
CA THR A 51 -11.28 -3.02 -4.47
C THR A 51 -9.95 -2.35 -4.78
N LEU A 52 -8.99 -2.53 -3.87
CA LEU A 52 -7.62 -2.06 -4.04
C LEU A 52 -6.78 -3.20 -4.60
N ILE A 53 -5.98 -2.94 -5.62
CA ILE A 53 -5.12 -3.93 -6.27
C ILE A 53 -3.69 -3.40 -6.28
N LEU A 54 -2.73 -4.15 -5.75
CA LEU A 54 -1.32 -3.82 -5.86
C LEU A 54 -0.65 -4.81 -6.80
N SER A 55 -0.13 -4.28 -7.90
CA SER A 55 0.44 -5.04 -9.01
C SER A 55 1.92 -4.75 -9.17
N GLN A 56 2.72 -5.81 -9.30
CA GLN A 56 4.12 -5.77 -9.70
C GLN A 56 4.25 -5.91 -11.22
N ARG A 57 5.42 -5.56 -11.75
CA ARG A 57 5.70 -5.77 -13.17
C ARG A 57 5.67 -7.26 -13.49
N ASP A 58 4.92 -7.63 -14.53
CA ASP A 58 4.89 -9.01 -15.02
C ASP A 58 6.27 -9.42 -15.56
N CYS A 59 6.76 -10.56 -15.09
CA CYS A 59 8.03 -11.14 -15.51
C CYS A 59 7.87 -12.35 -16.45
N LYS A 60 6.65 -12.80 -16.74
CA LYS A 60 6.40 -13.93 -17.64
C LYS A 60 6.96 -13.66 -19.05
N GLY A 61 7.63 -14.64 -19.63
CA GLY A 61 8.28 -14.51 -20.94
C GLY A 61 9.50 -13.58 -20.93
N THR A 62 10.01 -13.21 -19.76
CA THR A 62 11.26 -12.46 -19.62
C THR A 62 12.34 -13.33 -18.99
N VAL A 63 13.59 -12.86 -19.01
CA VAL A 63 14.72 -13.53 -18.34
C VAL A 63 14.49 -13.68 -16.83
N ARG A 64 13.58 -12.89 -16.24
CA ARG A 64 13.23 -12.90 -14.82
C ARG A 64 12.06 -13.82 -14.48
N GLU A 65 11.55 -14.61 -15.43
CA GLU A 65 10.42 -15.52 -15.18
C GLU A 65 10.71 -16.58 -14.11
N SER A 66 11.97 -16.99 -13.97
CA SER A 66 12.41 -17.90 -12.92
C SER A 66 12.57 -17.24 -11.54
N GLU A 67 12.42 -15.93 -11.44
CA GLU A 67 12.47 -15.20 -10.18
C GLU A 67 11.09 -15.13 -9.54
N ASP A 68 11.02 -15.38 -8.24
CA ASP A 68 9.81 -15.14 -7.47
C ASP A 68 9.47 -13.64 -7.44
N TYR A 69 8.17 -13.34 -7.39
CA TYR A 69 7.69 -12.00 -7.10
C TYR A 69 8.07 -11.59 -5.68
N ASP A 70 8.32 -10.29 -5.48
CA ASP A 70 8.60 -9.81 -4.13
C ASP A 70 7.34 -9.93 -3.24
N PRO A 71 7.50 -10.17 -1.93
CA PRO A 71 6.37 -10.19 -1.02
C PRO A 71 5.84 -8.77 -0.80
N ILE A 72 4.58 -8.54 -1.17
CA ILE A 72 3.92 -7.24 -1.09
C ILE A 72 2.66 -7.29 -0.22
N MET A 73 2.20 -6.12 0.25
CA MET A 73 1.00 -5.98 1.09
C MET A 73 0.36 -4.60 0.89
N ILE A 74 -0.94 -4.49 1.09
CA ILE A 74 -1.67 -3.21 1.18
C ILE A 74 -2.06 -2.99 2.64
N SER A 75 -1.75 -1.82 3.20
CA SER A 75 -2.30 -1.39 4.50
C SER A 75 -3.32 -0.28 4.33
N ILE A 76 -4.43 -0.37 5.06
CA ILE A 76 -5.45 0.67 5.14
C ILE A 76 -5.49 1.21 6.57
N ALA A 77 -5.25 2.50 6.72
CA ALA A 77 -5.43 3.23 7.96
C ALA A 77 -6.54 4.26 7.80
N GLY A 78 -7.19 4.63 8.90
CA GLY A 78 -8.23 5.67 8.92
C GLY A 78 -8.09 6.57 10.13
N ALA A 79 -8.83 7.67 10.13
CA ALA A 79 -8.86 8.61 11.24
C ALA A 79 -9.34 7.92 12.53
N THR A 80 -8.65 8.15 13.64
CA THR A 80 -9.15 7.73 14.96
C THR A 80 -10.19 8.74 15.44
N THR A 81 -11.45 8.33 15.52
CA THR A 81 -12.44 9.08 16.30
C THR A 81 -12.14 8.86 17.77
N THR A 82 -11.34 9.73 18.37
CA THR A 82 -11.22 9.79 19.84
C THR A 82 -12.53 10.34 20.39
N THR A 83 -13.55 9.49 20.48
CA THR A 83 -14.72 9.77 21.32
C THR A 83 -14.21 9.66 22.75
N ALA A 84 -13.79 10.79 23.32
CA ALA A 84 -13.33 10.90 24.69
C ALA A 84 -14.46 10.57 25.66
N SER A 85 -14.66 9.28 25.92
CA SER A 85 -15.21 8.82 27.19
C SER A 85 -14.02 8.69 28.15
N PRO A 86 -13.97 9.44 29.26
CA PRO A 86 -12.97 9.19 30.28
C PRO A 86 -13.27 7.82 30.92
N VAL A 87 -12.22 7.08 31.31
CA VAL A 87 -12.24 5.79 32.03
C VAL A 87 -12.10 4.55 31.13
N SER A 88 -10.85 4.19 30.84
CA SER A 88 -10.17 3.03 31.45
C SER A 88 -8.79 2.85 30.83
N GLN A 89 -7.75 2.97 31.66
CA GLN A 89 -6.39 2.57 31.30
C GLN A 89 -6.35 1.04 31.25
N ASP A 90 -6.23 0.47 30.06
CA ASP A 90 -5.69 -0.87 29.92
C ASP A 90 -4.76 -0.94 28.70
N GLY A 91 -3.58 -1.54 28.91
CA GLY A 91 -2.37 -1.38 28.11
C GLY A 91 -2.38 -2.06 26.75
N SER A 92 -3.29 -1.67 25.85
CA SER A 92 -3.29 -2.16 24.48
C SER A 92 -2.20 -1.45 23.66
N MET A 93 -1.17 -2.19 23.25
CA MET A 93 -0.17 -1.78 22.25
C MET A 93 -0.82 -1.58 20.88
N ARG A 94 -1.71 -0.60 20.74
CA ARG A 94 -2.10 -0.08 19.43
C ARG A 94 -0.90 0.71 18.92
N SER A 95 -0.28 0.23 17.85
CA SER A 95 0.66 1.04 17.07
C SER A 95 -0.16 2.14 16.37
N SER A 96 -0.50 3.19 17.11
CA SER A 96 -0.99 4.45 16.56
C SER A 96 0.21 5.11 15.87
N VAL A 97 0.19 5.12 14.54
CA VAL A 97 1.18 5.86 13.77
C VAL A 97 0.58 7.25 13.57
N ALA A 98 0.97 8.18 14.43
CA ALA A 98 0.62 9.59 14.25
C ALA A 98 1.34 10.10 13.00
N PHE A 99 0.59 10.31 11.91
CA PHE A 99 1.13 10.88 10.68
C PHE A 99 0.88 12.39 10.66
N SER A 100 1.94 13.16 10.74
CA SER A 100 1.87 14.62 10.63
C SER A 100 2.17 15.04 9.20
N TYR A 101 1.17 15.30 8.35
CA TYR A 101 1.42 15.92 7.06
C TYR A 101 0.56 17.16 6.87
N SER A 102 1.14 18.21 6.29
CA SER A 102 0.42 19.44 6.04
C SER A 102 -0.59 19.20 4.91
N ALA A 103 -1.87 19.23 5.23
CA ALA A 103 -2.93 19.10 4.23
C ALA A 103 -2.97 20.29 3.24
N VAL A 104 -2.30 21.42 3.54
CA VAL A 104 -2.37 22.68 2.79
C VAL A 104 -0.96 23.28 2.58
N PRO A 105 -0.53 23.60 1.33
CA PRO A 105 0.78 24.19 1.09
C PRO A 105 0.92 25.69 1.45
N ASN A 106 -0.16 26.38 1.88
CA ASN A 106 -0.17 27.84 2.04
C ASN A 106 -0.77 28.37 3.36
N SER A 107 -0.98 27.53 4.37
CA SER A 107 -1.31 28.01 5.72
C SER A 107 -0.30 27.46 6.72
N ALA A 108 0.19 28.31 7.62
CA ALA A 108 1.22 28.01 8.62
C ALA A 108 0.79 27.01 9.72
N GLN A 109 -0.22 26.16 9.46
CA GLN A 109 -0.75 25.18 10.40
C GLN A 109 -0.69 23.78 9.77
N SER A 110 0.36 23.05 10.13
CA SER A 110 0.46 21.61 9.92
C SER A 110 -0.59 20.92 10.80
N VAL A 111 -1.71 20.50 10.19
CA VAL A 111 -2.72 19.70 10.89
C VAL A 111 -2.19 18.28 11.04
N VAL A 112 -1.70 17.92 12.23
CA VAL A 112 -1.35 16.54 12.56
C VAL A 112 -2.64 15.73 12.60
N ARG A 113 -2.74 14.67 11.80
CA ARG A 113 -3.89 13.76 11.81
C ARG A 113 -3.44 12.42 12.37
N GLU A 114 -4.08 12.00 13.45
CA GLU A 114 -3.84 10.69 14.02
C GLU A 114 -4.63 9.65 13.21
N CYS A 115 -3.90 8.74 12.56
CA CYS A 115 -4.50 7.60 11.88
C CYS A 115 -4.09 6.32 12.60
N SER A 116 -4.97 5.33 12.60
CA SER A 116 -4.68 3.99 13.11
C SER A 116 -4.82 2.96 12.01
N LEU A 117 -3.96 1.95 12.03
CA LEU A 117 -4.06 0.81 11.13
C LEU A 117 -5.40 0.11 11.37
N LEU A 118 -6.21 0.01 10.32
CA LEU A 118 -7.49 -0.67 10.37
C LEU A 118 -7.32 -2.13 9.94
N VAL A 119 -6.79 -2.33 8.74
CA VAL A 119 -6.60 -3.66 8.14
C VAL A 119 -5.41 -3.68 7.17
N ASN A 120 -4.97 -4.88 6.83
CA ASN A 120 -4.02 -5.22 5.78
C ASN A 120 -4.67 -6.20 4.79
N SER A 121 -4.17 -6.24 3.56
CA SER A 121 -4.51 -7.31 2.61
C SER A 121 -4.19 -8.68 3.19
N SER A 122 -4.97 -9.69 2.81
CA SER A 122 -4.75 -11.08 3.18
C SER A 122 -4.80 -11.96 1.91
N ALA A 123 -4.63 -13.28 2.08
CA ALA A 123 -4.81 -14.23 0.97
C ALA A 123 -6.25 -14.25 0.43
N ASP A 124 -7.22 -13.83 1.25
CA ASP A 124 -8.60 -13.60 0.86
C ASP A 124 -8.85 -12.10 0.70
N ALA A 125 -9.18 -11.70 -0.53
CA ALA A 125 -9.44 -10.32 -0.90
C ALA A 125 -10.63 -9.72 -0.13
N GLU A 126 -11.67 -10.52 0.14
CA GLU A 126 -12.91 -10.09 0.79
C GLU A 126 -12.79 -10.07 2.32
N ALA A 127 -11.77 -10.74 2.86
CA ALA A 127 -11.46 -10.80 4.28
C ALA A 127 -10.07 -10.22 4.59
N PRO A 128 -9.88 -8.88 4.47
CA PRO A 128 -8.65 -8.25 4.92
C PRO A 128 -8.47 -8.45 6.44
N SER A 129 -7.22 -8.52 6.89
CA SER A 129 -6.87 -8.96 8.26
C SER A 129 -6.07 -7.91 9.02
N LYS A 130 -5.99 -8.03 10.35
CA LYS A 130 -5.10 -7.16 11.15
C LYS A 130 -3.64 -7.62 11.14
N SER A 131 -3.38 -8.84 10.66
CA SER A 131 -2.05 -9.43 10.60
C SER A 131 -1.25 -8.83 9.46
N PHE A 132 0.07 -8.82 9.60
CA PHE A 132 0.98 -8.43 8.54
C PHE A 132 1.34 -9.65 7.70
N THR A 133 0.49 -9.95 6.70
CA THR A 133 0.69 -11.07 5.78
C THR A 133 1.14 -10.53 4.43
N PHE A 134 2.43 -10.68 4.13
CA PHE A 134 2.98 -10.36 2.82
C PHE A 134 2.80 -11.56 1.89
N LEU A 135 2.27 -11.29 0.69
CA LEU A 135 2.02 -12.33 -0.29
C LEU A 135 3.01 -12.19 -1.45
N GLN A 136 3.56 -13.32 -1.87
CA GLN A 136 4.39 -13.42 -3.06
C GLN A 136 3.50 -13.69 -4.26
N GLY A 137 3.26 -12.67 -5.06
CA GLY A 137 2.43 -12.77 -6.26
C GLY A 137 2.52 -11.52 -7.11
N ARG A 138 2.17 -11.65 -8.39
CA ARG A 138 2.13 -10.51 -9.32
C ARG A 138 1.15 -9.45 -8.83
N ASP A 139 -0.04 -9.88 -8.43
CA ASP A 139 -1.13 -9.03 -7.98
C ASP A 139 -1.59 -9.49 -6.59
N ILE A 140 -1.87 -8.55 -5.71
CA ILE A 140 -2.62 -8.77 -4.47
C ILE A 140 -3.78 -7.80 -4.44
N CYS A 141 -4.83 -8.12 -3.70
CA CYS A 141 -5.96 -7.22 -3.55
C CYS A 141 -6.54 -7.20 -2.15
N ALA A 142 -7.29 -6.13 -1.86
CA ALA A 142 -8.07 -5.98 -0.65
C ALA A 142 -9.38 -5.27 -1.01
N MET A 143 -10.50 -5.91 -0.69
CA MET A 143 -11.84 -5.33 -0.76
C MET A 143 -12.15 -4.76 0.62
N TYR A 144 -12.36 -3.45 0.69
CA TYR A 144 -12.65 -2.77 1.95
C TYR A 144 -13.83 -1.80 1.84
N ARG A 145 -14.72 -1.85 2.84
CA ARG A 145 -15.86 -0.92 2.95
C ARG A 145 -15.42 0.32 3.72
N PHE A 146 -15.27 1.42 3.00
CA PHE A 146 -14.92 2.72 3.54
C PHE A 146 -16.17 3.41 4.08
N ALA A 147 -16.14 3.81 5.34
CA ALA A 147 -17.20 4.50 6.06
C ALA A 147 -16.81 5.98 6.31
N PRO A 148 -17.73 6.94 6.15
CA PRO A 148 -17.42 8.37 6.30
C PRO A 148 -16.80 8.75 7.64
N GLU A 149 -17.14 8.02 8.71
CA GLU A 149 -16.74 8.33 10.09
C GLU A 149 -15.24 8.14 10.33
N GLN A 150 -14.57 7.33 9.52
CA GLN A 150 -13.12 7.10 9.60
C GLN A 150 -12.36 7.81 8.48
N SER A 151 -13.07 8.60 7.66
CA SER A 151 -12.46 9.40 6.61
C SER A 151 -11.64 10.56 7.21
N PRO A 152 -10.47 10.90 6.66
CA PRO A 152 -9.82 10.27 5.50
C PRO A 152 -9.14 8.96 5.83
N TYR A 153 -9.00 8.14 4.79
CA TYR A 153 -8.23 6.90 4.82
C TYR A 153 -6.88 7.07 4.16
N LEU A 154 -5.86 6.37 4.67
CA LEU A 154 -4.55 6.23 4.06
C LEU A 154 -4.37 4.79 3.57
N VAL A 155 -4.10 4.64 2.29
CA VAL A 155 -3.71 3.37 1.66
C VAL A 155 -2.21 3.41 1.40
N VAL A 156 -1.49 2.47 2.03
CA VAL A 156 -0.03 2.40 2.00
C VAL A 156 0.38 1.06 1.39
N PRO A 157 0.94 1.06 0.16
CA PRO A 157 1.62 -0.09 -0.39
C PRO A 157 2.84 -0.45 0.46
N ARG A 158 3.10 -1.74 0.68
CA ARG A 158 4.26 -2.23 1.42
C ARG A 158 4.95 -3.33 0.64
N LEU A 159 6.26 -3.36 0.80
CA LEU A 159 7.16 -4.33 0.20
C LEU A 159 8.05 -4.89 1.32
N LEU A 160 8.14 -6.22 1.42
CA LEU A 160 9.06 -6.86 2.34
C LEU A 160 10.40 -7.08 1.63
N MET A 161 11.48 -6.59 2.25
CA MET A 161 12.83 -6.83 1.70
C MET A 161 13.17 -8.31 1.85
N GLN A 162 13.30 -9.01 0.73
CA GLN A 162 13.96 -10.30 0.74
C GLN A 162 15.46 -10.07 0.74
N HIS A 163 16.12 -10.45 1.84
CA HIS A 163 17.56 -10.63 1.81
C HIS A 163 17.83 -11.83 0.91
N SER A 164 18.27 -11.58 -0.32
CA SER A 164 18.85 -12.64 -1.14
C SER A 164 20.11 -13.08 -0.42
N ASN A 165 19.99 -14.15 0.38
CA ASN A 165 21.15 -14.89 0.85
C ASN A 165 21.69 -15.60 -0.38
N ARG A 166 22.43 -14.86 -1.23
CA ARG A 166 23.26 -15.44 -2.28
C ARG A 166 24.37 -16.20 -1.56
N ILE A 167 24.05 -17.39 -1.08
CA ILE A 167 25.03 -18.40 -0.68
C ILE A 167 25.67 -18.85 -1.99
N ASN A 168 26.67 -18.08 -2.42
CA ASN A 168 27.49 -18.38 -3.57
C ASN A 168 28.36 -19.59 -3.23
N GLY A 169 27.95 -20.76 -3.72
CA GLY A 169 28.83 -21.87 -4.05
C GLY A 169 29.36 -21.75 -5.48
N GLU A 170 29.85 -20.58 -5.91
CA GLU A 170 30.54 -20.45 -7.21
C GLU A 170 31.88 -19.72 -7.03
N LYS A 171 32.96 -20.48 -7.21
CA LYS A 171 34.35 -20.03 -7.21
C LYS A 171 34.65 -19.21 -8.46
N VAL A 172 35.05 -17.95 -8.23
CA VAL A 172 36.17 -17.22 -8.87
C VAL A 172 36.42 -17.46 -10.37
N SER A 173 36.20 -16.41 -11.17
CA SER A 173 37.32 -15.82 -11.94
C SER A 173 37.09 -14.33 -12.19
N SER A 174 38.12 -13.59 -11.83
CA SER A 174 38.24 -12.14 -11.77
C SER A 174 38.46 -11.51 -13.14
N ALA A 175 37.71 -10.44 -13.44
CA ALA A 175 38.23 -9.31 -14.21
C ALA A 175 37.39 -8.05 -13.95
N ALA A 176 38.07 -7.03 -13.42
CA ALA A 176 37.73 -5.61 -13.28
C ALA A 176 36.32 -5.15 -13.71
N ALA A 177 35.45 -4.87 -12.73
CA ALA A 177 34.37 -3.92 -12.88
C ALA A 177 34.58 -2.79 -11.86
N ALA A 178 34.87 -1.60 -12.39
CA ALA A 178 34.93 -0.36 -11.64
C ALA A 178 33.59 -0.06 -10.96
N SER A 179 33.68 0.54 -9.78
CA SER A 179 32.58 0.99 -8.93
C SER A 179 31.49 1.77 -9.66
N THR A 180 30.24 1.32 -9.57
CA THR A 180 29.06 2.17 -9.76
C THR A 180 28.45 2.42 -8.38
N PRO A 181 28.19 3.67 -7.97
CA PRO A 181 27.60 3.96 -6.67
C PRO A 181 26.26 3.24 -6.55
N ASN A 182 26.01 2.61 -5.41
CA ASN A 182 24.79 1.89 -5.02
C ASN A 182 23.51 2.56 -5.56
N SER A 183 23.11 2.24 -6.79
CA SER A 183 21.85 2.71 -7.32
C SER A 183 20.79 1.93 -6.55
N ALA A 184 20.08 2.60 -5.63
CA ALA A 184 18.95 2.01 -4.94
C ALA A 184 18.05 1.36 -5.99
N SER A 185 17.90 0.03 -5.93
CA SER A 185 17.10 -0.69 -6.91
C SER A 185 15.66 -0.19 -6.78
N THR A 186 15.14 0.38 -7.86
CA THR A 186 13.74 0.79 -7.92
C THR A 186 12.90 -0.39 -8.41
N LYS A 187 11.71 -0.54 -7.85
CA LYS A 187 10.77 -1.58 -8.25
C LYS A 187 9.45 -0.94 -8.67
N PRO A 188 9.16 -0.87 -9.98
CA PRO A 188 7.94 -0.26 -10.48
C PRO A 188 6.73 -1.14 -10.14
N CYS A 189 5.66 -0.49 -9.71
CA CYS A 189 4.39 -1.11 -9.33
C CYS A 189 3.22 -0.24 -9.79
N VAL A 190 2.02 -0.80 -9.70
CA VAL A 190 0.77 -0.09 -9.99
C VAL A 190 -0.19 -0.33 -8.82
N LEU A 191 -0.79 0.74 -8.30
CA LEU A 191 -1.92 0.67 -7.37
C LEU A 191 -3.20 0.91 -8.17
N GLY A 192 -4.00 -0.14 -8.33
CA GLY A 192 -5.35 -0.11 -8.88
C GLY A 192 -6.40 0.21 -7.82
N VAL A 193 -7.38 1.03 -8.17
CA VAL A 193 -8.59 1.29 -7.37
C VAL A 193 -9.79 1.05 -8.27
N LEU A 194 -10.58 0.01 -7.97
CA LEU A 194 -11.84 -0.26 -8.63
C LEU A 194 -12.98 0.33 -7.79
N SER A 195 -13.84 1.13 -8.43
CA SER A 195 -14.99 1.76 -7.77
C SER A 195 -16.19 1.88 -8.68
N ARG A 196 -17.39 1.75 -8.12
CA ARG A 196 -18.65 2.08 -8.80
C ARG A 196 -18.86 3.58 -8.99
N LEU A 197 -18.25 4.37 -8.11
CA LEU A 197 -18.34 5.81 -8.12
C LEU A 197 -17.15 6.36 -8.92
N ALA A 198 -17.42 7.38 -9.73
CA ALA A 198 -16.35 8.14 -10.34
C ALA A 198 -15.56 8.85 -9.23
N PHE A 199 -14.24 8.75 -9.28
CA PHE A 199 -13.36 9.61 -8.53
C PHE A 199 -12.93 10.73 -9.46
N THR A 200 -12.86 11.96 -8.94
CA THR A 200 -12.14 13.01 -9.65
C THR A 200 -10.65 12.65 -9.66
N PRO A 201 -10.03 12.36 -10.82
CA PRO A 201 -8.62 12.00 -10.86
C PRO A 201 -7.76 13.19 -10.41
N PRO A 202 -6.61 12.93 -9.74
CA PRO A 202 -5.65 14.00 -9.47
C PRO A 202 -5.18 14.58 -10.80
N ARG A 203 -5.28 15.91 -10.97
CA ARG A 203 -4.75 16.59 -12.17
C ARG A 203 -3.26 16.28 -12.29
N ALA A 204 -2.84 15.83 -13.48
CA ALA A 204 -1.44 15.56 -13.78
C ALA A 204 -0.58 16.79 -13.42
N GLY A 205 0.35 16.63 -12.48
CA GLY A 205 1.25 17.69 -12.02
C GLY A 205 0.79 18.53 -10.82
N ALA A 206 -0.36 18.25 -10.21
CA ALA A 206 -0.85 19.01 -9.05
C ALA A 206 -0.93 18.17 -7.76
N CYS A 207 -0.12 18.52 -6.75
CA CYS A 207 -0.22 18.01 -5.37
C CYS A 207 -1.42 18.57 -4.58
N SER A 208 -2.39 19.24 -5.22
CA SER A 208 -3.49 19.88 -4.49
C SER A 208 -4.84 19.97 -5.22
N PHE A 209 -5.85 19.87 -4.36
CA PHE A 209 -7.30 19.85 -4.51
C PHE A 209 -7.94 20.67 -5.65
N ALA A 210 -8.92 20.03 -6.29
CA ALA A 210 -10.17 20.69 -6.66
C ALA A 210 -11.28 20.17 -5.73
N GLN A 211 -12.06 21.09 -5.16
CA GLN A 211 -13.26 20.75 -4.42
C GLN A 211 -14.35 20.41 -5.45
N ALA A 212 -14.55 19.13 -5.76
CA ALA A 212 -15.72 18.69 -6.51
C ALA A 212 -16.98 19.09 -5.72
N ALA A 213 -17.85 19.88 -6.35
CA ALA A 213 -19.17 20.21 -5.82
C ALA A 213 -20.06 18.98 -6.01
N GLY A 214 -20.18 18.17 -4.95
CA GLY A 214 -20.90 16.89 -4.97
C GLY A 214 -20.22 15.93 -4.02
N GLY A 215 -20.98 15.14 -3.26
CA GLY A 215 -20.48 14.15 -2.30
C GLY A 215 -19.78 12.95 -2.95
N GLU A 216 -18.92 13.20 -3.95
CA GLU A 216 -18.11 12.18 -4.58
C GLU A 216 -16.83 11.92 -3.78
N PRO A 217 -16.38 10.67 -3.70
CA PRO A 217 -15.15 10.33 -3.02
C PRO A 217 -13.93 10.90 -3.79
N ARG A 218 -12.83 11.15 -3.08
CA ARG A 218 -11.63 11.81 -3.65
C ARG A 218 -10.36 11.02 -3.38
N LEU A 219 -9.48 11.02 -4.37
CA LEU A 219 -8.16 10.40 -4.33
C LEU A 219 -7.06 11.47 -4.33
N ARG A 220 -6.13 11.40 -3.38
CA ARG A 220 -4.98 12.31 -3.32
C ARG A 220 -3.68 11.55 -3.04
N GLN A 221 -2.63 11.85 -3.78
CA GLN A 221 -1.28 11.36 -3.47
C GLN A 221 -0.64 12.25 -2.40
N ILE A 222 0.09 11.66 -1.44
CA ILE A 222 0.81 12.39 -0.39
C ILE A 222 2.31 12.08 -0.46
N PRO A 223 3.09 12.83 -1.28
CA PRO A 223 4.54 12.62 -1.39
C PRO A 223 5.30 12.85 -0.08
N GLU A 224 4.83 13.75 0.78
CA GLU A 224 5.44 14.06 2.07
C GLU A 224 5.42 12.84 3.00
N LEU A 225 4.35 12.06 2.96
CA LEU A 225 4.20 10.84 3.76
C LEU A 225 5.22 9.78 3.32
N CYS A 226 5.47 9.66 2.03
CA CYS A 226 6.53 8.79 1.49
C CYS A 226 7.94 9.22 1.94
N GLN A 227 8.17 10.53 2.14
CA GLN A 227 9.42 11.01 2.71
C GLN A 227 9.53 10.66 4.20
N GLN A 228 8.44 10.74 4.96
CA GLN A 228 8.43 10.37 6.37
C GLN A 228 8.64 8.88 6.60
N LEU A 229 7.98 8.03 5.79
CA LEU A 229 8.18 6.59 5.82
C LEU A 229 9.64 6.22 5.51
N ARG A 230 10.29 6.94 4.58
CA ARG A 230 11.73 6.79 4.32
C ARG A 230 12.59 7.11 5.53
N ARG A 231 12.37 8.28 6.16
CA ARG A 231 13.13 8.68 7.36
C ARG A 231 12.97 7.67 8.49
N GLY A 232 11.74 7.23 8.77
CA GLY A 232 11.47 6.24 9.81
C GLY A 232 12.15 4.89 9.58
N GLN A 233 12.24 4.44 8.32
CA GLN A 233 13.01 3.23 7.98
C GLN A 233 14.52 3.42 8.10
N GLU A 234 15.06 4.55 7.65
CA GLU A 234 16.49 4.85 7.78
C GLU A 234 16.92 4.89 9.25
N ASP A 235 16.08 5.46 10.12
CA ASP A 235 16.32 5.51 11.56
C ASP A 235 16.28 4.11 12.20
N LEU A 236 15.33 3.25 11.78
CA LEU A 236 15.24 1.86 12.25
C LEU A 236 16.46 1.01 11.81
N LEU A 237 16.92 1.21 10.58
CA LEU A 237 18.12 0.57 10.05
C LEU A 237 19.38 1.03 10.82
N ARG A 238 19.51 2.33 11.10
CA ARG A 238 20.62 2.89 11.88
C ARG A 238 20.64 2.38 13.32
N GLU A 239 19.49 2.26 13.96
CA GLU A 239 19.39 1.72 15.32
C GLU A 239 19.75 0.22 15.36
N THR A 240 19.33 -0.54 14.34
CA THR A 240 19.68 -1.97 14.22
C THR A 240 21.19 -2.17 14.00
N LEU A 241 21.84 -1.28 13.25
CA LEU A 241 23.29 -1.34 12.99
C LEU A 241 24.16 -0.85 14.17
N ARG A 242 23.58 -0.24 15.20
CA ARG A 242 24.29 0.21 16.41
C ARG A 242 24.28 -0.83 17.53
N ARG A 243 23.49 -1.89 17.41
CA ARG A 243 23.43 -3.02 18.34
C ARG A 243 24.28 -4.17 17.83
#